data_AF-A0A921BNB4-F1
#
_entry.id   AF-A0A921BNB4-F1
#
_cell.length_a   1.000
_cell.length_b   1.000
_cell.length_c   1.000
_cell.angle_alpha   90.00
_cell.angle_beta   90.00
_cell.angle_gamma   90.00
#
_symmetry.space_group_name_H-M   'P 1'
#
loop_
_entity.id
_entity.type
_entity.pdbx_description
1 polymer ?
#
loop_
_entity_poly.entity_id
_entity_poly.type
_entity_poly.pdbx_seq_one_letter_code
_entity_poly.pdbx_strand_id
1 'polypeptide(L)' 'MTVAQCMSHQAGLAAVDTPLTLDEICDKEPVLRALEVQEPLWAPGTANGYHAITYGWIVGEILKRIDGGPHRPLPSR' A
#
# COMPACT_ATOMS: atom_id res chain seq x y z
N MET A 1 4.98 12.13 -4.07
CA MET A 1 5.33 10.78 -3.58
C MET A 1 6.06 10.03 -4.68
N THR A 2 7.15 9.32 -4.37
CA THR A 2 7.91 8.47 -5.32
C THR A 2 7.80 6.99 -4.96
N VAL A 3 8.14 6.10 -5.89
CA VAL A 3 8.21 4.65 -5.62
C VAL A 3 9.18 4.35 -4.48
N ALA A 4 10.34 5.01 -4.44
CA ALA A 4 11.31 4.84 -3.37
C ALA A 4 10.74 5.22 -1.99
N GLN A 5 9.90 6.26 -1.91
CA GLN A 5 9.23 6.65 -0.67
C GLN A 5 8.18 5.61 -0.23
N CYS A 6 7.46 4.99 -1.17
CA CYS A 6 6.55 3.88 -0.88
C CYS A 6 7.29 2.65 -0.36
N MET A 7 8.44 2.32 -0.96
CA MET A 7 9.25 1.15 -0.60
C MET A 7 10.06 1.32 0.69
N SER A 8 10.14 2.52 1.25
CA SER A 8 10.94 2.84 2.45
C SER A 8 10.10 3.34 3.63
N HIS A 9 8.79 3.06 3.63
CA HIS A 9 7.87 3.44 4.70
C HIS A 9 7.71 4.96 4.91
N GLN A 10 7.96 5.76 3.88
CA GLN A 10 7.91 7.23 3.94
C GLN A 10 6.65 7.82 3.32
N ALA A 11 5.75 7.00 2.77
CA ALA A 11 4.56 7.44 2.05
C ALA A 11 3.46 8.09 2.92
N GLY A 12 3.53 7.99 4.25
CA GLY A 12 2.49 8.50 5.15
C GLY A 12 1.20 7.68 5.21
N LEU A 13 1.12 6.56 4.49
CA LEU A 13 -0.07 5.69 4.42
C LEU A 13 -0.01 4.47 5.36
N ALA A 14 0.55 4.62 6.57
CA ALA A 14 0.80 3.48 7.47
C ALA A 14 -0.48 2.88 8.09
N ALA A 15 -1.58 3.62 8.05
CA ALA A 15 -2.91 3.18 8.45
C ALA A 15 -3.95 3.70 7.45
N VAL A 16 -5.07 2.99 7.33
CA VAL A 16 -6.23 3.41 6.55
C VAL A 16 -7.14 4.23 7.47
N ASP A 17 -7.51 5.45 7.08
CA ASP A 17 -8.36 6.34 7.88
C ASP A 17 -9.87 6.11 7.66
N THR A 18 -10.21 5.35 6.63
CA THR A 18 -11.56 4.92 6.31
C THR A 18 -11.92 3.68 7.12
N PRO A 19 -13.04 3.67 7.87
CA PRO A 19 -13.53 2.46 8.51
C PRO A 19 -13.83 1.36 7.48
N LEU A 20 -13.25 0.18 7.68
CA LEU A 20 -13.47 -1.00 6.85
C LEU A 20 -13.87 -2.19 7.73
N THR A 21 -14.75 -3.02 7.23
CA THR A 21 -15.07 -4.33 7.81
C THR A 21 -13.91 -5.31 7.62
N LEU A 22 -13.94 -6.43 8.35
CA LEU A 22 -12.92 -7.47 8.19
C LEU A 22 -12.92 -8.02 6.76
N ASP A 23 -14.10 -8.25 6.17
CA ASP A 23 -14.23 -8.76 4.81
C ASP A 23 -13.63 -7.78 3.78
N GLU A 24 -13.85 -6.48 3.96
CA GLU A 24 -13.27 -5.43 3.11
C GLU A 24 -11.76 -5.30 3.26
N ILE A 25 -11.20 -5.57 4.44
CA ILE A 25 -9.75 -5.60 4.67
C ILE A 25 -9.11 -6.86 4.06
N CYS A 26 -9.85 -7.97 4.04
CA CYS A 26 -9.41 -9.22 3.41
C CYS A 26 -9.42 -9.14 1.88
N ASP A 27 -10.22 -8.25 1.30
CA ASP A 27 -10.15 -7.87 -0.12
C ASP A 27 -9.15 -6.72 -0.33
N LYS A 28 -8.45 -6.73 -1.47
CA LYS A 28 -7.45 -5.70 -1.81
C LYS A 28 -8.10 -4.41 -2.28
N GLU A 29 -9.18 -4.53 -3.07
CA GLU A 29 -9.74 -3.40 -3.80
C GLU A 29 -10.32 -2.31 -2.89
N PRO A 30 -11.12 -2.63 -1.84
CA PRO A 30 -11.65 -1.61 -0.93
C PRO A 30 -10.54 -0.84 -0.21
N VAL A 31 -9.48 -1.54 0.21
CA VAL A 31 -8.31 -0.93 0.88
C VAL A 31 -7.57 0.02 -0.07
N LEU A 32 -7.31 -0.39 -1.31
CA LEU A 32 -6.61 0.44 -2.29
C LEU A 32 -7.41 1.70 -2.64
N ARG A 33 -8.74 1.59 -2.76
CA ARG A 33 -9.63 2.73 -3.02
C ARG A 33 -9.65 3.72 -1.87
N ALA A 34 -9.63 3.25 -0.63
CA ALA A 34 -9.50 4.12 0.54
C ALA A 34 -8.14 4.85 0.54
N LEU A 35 -7.05 4.12 0.31
CA LEU A 35 -5.69 4.68 0.29
C LEU A 35 -5.47 5.69 -0.85
N GLU A 36 -6.16 5.54 -1.99
CA GLU A 36 -6.02 6.43 -3.15
C GLU A 36 -6.48 7.87 -2.87
N VAL A 37 -7.48 8.03 -2.01
CA VAL A 37 -8.08 9.34 -1.69
C VAL A 37 -7.63 9.89 -0.33
N GLN A 38 -7.01 9.05 0.50
CA GLN A 38 -6.53 9.42 1.82
C GLN A 38 -5.36 10.41 1.75
N GLU A 39 -5.41 11.46 2.57
CA GLU A 39 -4.24 12.32 2.80
C GLU A 39 -3.19 11.56 3.63
N PRO A 40 -1.90 11.60 3.23
CA PRO A 40 -0.83 11.01 4.02
C PRO A 40 -0.82 11.55 5.46
N LEU A 41 -0.66 10.66 6.45
CA LEU A 41 -0.56 11.01 7.88
C LEU A 41 0.63 11.96 8.17
N TRP A 42 1.60 12.01 7.27
CA TRP A 42 2.68 12.99 7.22
C TRP A 42 3.09 13.21 5.76
N ALA A 43 3.71 14.35 5.49
CA ALA A 43 4.20 14.67 4.15
C ALA A 43 5.22 13.61 3.66
N PRO A 44 5.07 13.06 2.43
CA PRO A 44 5.97 12.01 1.96
C PRO A 44 7.45 12.40 2.00
N GLY A 45 8.26 11.58 2.66
CA GLY A 45 9.70 11.82 2.83
C GLY A 45 10.11 12.66 4.04
N THR A 46 9.17 13.22 4.82
CA THR A 46 9.50 13.99 6.03
C THR A 46 9.57 13.13 7.30
N ALA A 47 8.99 11.93 7.26
CA ALA A 47 9.04 10.94 8.34
C ALA A 47 8.92 9.52 7.76
N ASN A 48 9.15 8.52 8.62
CA ASN A 48 8.83 7.13 8.32
C ASN A 48 7.95 6.54 9.44
N GLY A 49 7.15 5.55 9.09
CA GLY A 49 6.36 4.77 10.02
C GLY A 49 6.01 3.45 9.36
N TYR A 50 6.22 2.34 10.06
CA TYR A 50 6.12 1.01 9.46
C TYR A 50 4.70 0.69 8.99
N HIS A 51 4.51 0.57 7.67
CA HIS A 51 3.27 0.19 6.98
C HIS A 51 2.96 -1.30 7.16
N ALA A 52 2.75 -1.76 8.40
CA ALA A 52 2.70 -3.18 8.74
C ALA A 52 1.76 -4.02 7.86
N ILE A 53 0.61 -3.45 7.47
CA ILE A 53 -0.38 -4.10 6.60
C ILE A 53 -0.42 -3.42 5.22
N THR A 54 -0.47 -2.08 5.19
CA THR A 54 -0.65 -1.31 3.94
C THR A 54 0.49 -1.46 2.96
N TYR A 55 1.69 -1.85 3.42
CA TYR A 55 2.85 -2.07 2.54
C TYR A 55 2.58 -3.11 1.46
N GLY A 56 2.01 -4.26 1.83
CA GLY A 56 1.74 -5.35 0.90
C GLY A 56 0.75 -4.95 -0.20
N TRP A 57 -0.26 -4.16 0.16
CA TRP A 57 -1.24 -3.62 -0.79
C TRP A 57 -0.61 -2.61 -1.75
N ILE A 58 0.10 -1.61 -1.21
CA ILE A 58 0.72 -0.54 -1.99
C ILE A 58 1.75 -1.11 -2.97
N VAL A 59 2.67 -1.96 -2.50
CA VAL A 59 3.71 -2.55 -3.36
C VAL A 59 3.08 -3.52 -4.37
N GLY A 60 2.11 -4.32 -3.95
CA GLY A 60 1.39 -5.23 -4.84
C GLY A 60 0.71 -4.50 -6.00
N GLU A 61 0.05 -3.36 -5.73
CA GLU A 61 -0.61 -2.55 -6.76
C GLU A 61 0.39 -1.85 -7.69
N ILE A 62 1.52 -1.34 -7.16
CA ILE A 62 2.62 -0.80 -7.99
C ILE A 62 3.12 -1.87 -8.96
N LEU A 63 3.41 -3.08 -8.47
CA LEU A 63 3.90 -4.19 -9.29
C LEU A 63 2.87 -4.61 -10.33
N LYS A 64 1.60 -4.78 -9.96
CA LYS A 64 0.50 -5.13 -10.88
C LYS A 64 0.38 -4.14 -12.03
N ARG A 65 0.50 -2.83 -11.76
CA ARG A 65 0.43 -1.78 -12.80
C ARG A 65 1.63 -1.77 -13.74
N ILE A 66 2.81 -2.17 -13.27
CA ILE A 66 4.04 -2.21 -14.07
C ILE A 66 4.13 -3.51 -14.90
N ASP A 67 3.83 -4.66 -14.29
CA ASP A 67 4.03 -5.99 -14.87
C ASP A 67 2.81 -6.47 -15.70
N GLY A 68 1.65 -5.81 -15.54
CA GLY A 68 0.45 -6.08 -16.34
C GLY A 68 -0.29 -7.38 -15.98
N GLY A 69 0.10 -8.07 -14.90
CA GLY A 69 -0.52 -9.33 -14.46
C GLY A 69 -0.47 -9.54 -12.95
N PRO A 70 -1.22 -10.52 -12.42
CA PRO A 70 -1.12 -10.90 -11.01
C PRO A 70 0.29 -11.45 -10.75
N HIS A 71 1.02 -10.80 -9.83
CA HIS A 71 2.38 -11.21 -9.49
C HIS A 71 2.38 -12.66 -9.00
N ARG A 72 2.96 -13.56 -9.81
CA ARG A 72 3.19 -14.95 -9.44
C ARG A 72 4.20 -14.99 -8.30
N PRO A 73 3.99 -15.78 -7.23
CA PRO A 73 5.00 -15.96 -6.19
C PRO A 73 6.33 -16.35 -6.84
N LEU A 74 7.43 -15.77 -6.37
CA LEU A 74 8.76 -16.25 -6.74
C LEU A 74 8.80 -17.76 -6.48
N PRO A 75 9.35 -18.57 -7.41
CA PRO A 75 9.48 -20.00 -7.17
C PRO A 75 10.21 -20.19 -5.85
N SER A 76 9.64 -21.01 -4.96
CA SER A 76 10.35 -21.47 -3.77
C SER A 76 11.65 -22.10 -4.25
N ARG A 77 12.78 -21.62 -3.73
CA ARG A 77 14.07 -22.27 -3.94
C ARG A 77 14.02 -23.72 -3.47
#